data_AF-A0ABD0RH73-F1
#
_entry.id   AF-A0ABD0RH73-F1
#
_cell.length_a   1.000
_cell.length_b   1.000
_cell.length_c   1.000
_cell.angle_alpha   90.00
_cell.angle_beta   90.00
_cell.angle_gamma   90.00
#
_symmetry.space_group_name_H-M   'P 1'
#
loop_
_entity.id
_entity.type
_entity.pdbx_description
1 polymer ?
#
loop_
_entity_poly.entity_id
_entity_poly.type
_entity_poly.pdbx_seq_one_letter_code
_entity_poly.pdbx_strand_id
1 'polypeptide(L)'
;MMGTSFLSADRARSPPVKVLSSQLREGKECQTASGKSEYVIRRLGPGEQRSLQVSVVWMQGTVLEVQSDQNTVLILDETGNFAVSGINNVPKGKPCLSP
;
A
#
# COMPACT_ATOMS: atom_id res chain seq x y z
N MET A 1 17.11 -33.32 16.97
CA MET A 1 15.88 -33.37 16.15
C MET A 1 15.52 -31.92 15.80
N MET A 2 16.14 -31.36 14.76
CA MET A 2 15.79 -30.02 14.27
C MET A 2 14.49 -30.16 13.48
N GLY A 3 13.42 -29.56 13.98
CA GLY A 3 12.17 -29.44 13.24
C GLY A 3 12.38 -28.52 12.05
N THR A 4 12.47 -29.10 10.86
CA THR A 4 12.41 -28.37 9.59
C THR A 4 10.96 -27.90 9.42
N SER A 5 10.71 -26.64 9.76
CA SER A 5 9.47 -25.95 9.48
C SER A 5 9.27 -25.92 7.96
N PHE A 6 8.23 -26.60 7.48
CA PHE A 6 7.76 -26.55 6.09
C PHE A 6 7.19 -25.16 5.78
N LEU A 7 8.05 -24.14 5.67
CA LEU A 7 7.67 -22.88 5.02
C LEU A 7 7.90 -23.06 3.53
N SER A 8 6.90 -23.64 2.86
CA SER A 8 6.82 -23.66 1.41
C SER A 8 6.81 -22.22 0.88
N ALA A 9 7.99 -21.73 0.50
CA ALA A 9 8.33 -20.99 -0.71
C ALA A 9 7.37 -19.95 -1.32
N ASP A 10 6.51 -19.28 -0.54
CA ASP A 10 6.00 -17.95 -0.91
C ASP A 10 6.72 -16.95 -0.01
N ARG A 11 7.71 -16.23 -0.56
CA ARG A 11 8.54 -15.27 0.19
C ARG A 11 7.63 -14.40 1.05
N ALA A 12 7.75 -14.48 2.38
CA ALA A 12 6.91 -13.74 3.33
C ALA A 12 6.85 -12.26 2.92
N ARG A 13 5.76 -11.87 2.25
CA ARG A 13 5.58 -10.49 1.77
C ARG A 13 5.30 -9.63 2.99
N SER A 14 5.88 -8.43 3.03
CA SER A 14 5.62 -7.49 4.10
C SER A 14 4.11 -7.28 4.25
N PRO A 15 3.58 -7.26 5.49
CA PRO A 15 2.14 -7.11 5.70
C PRO A 15 1.69 -5.73 5.21
N PRO A 16 0.43 -5.59 4.74
CA PRO A 16 -0.12 -4.30 4.35
C PRO A 16 -0.25 -3.40 5.59
N VAL A 17 0.52 -2.31 5.64
CA VAL A 17 0.49 -1.35 6.76
C VAL A 17 -0.57 -0.28 6.49
N LYS A 18 -1.44 -0.01 7.48
CA LYS A 18 -2.42 1.07 7.36
C LYS A 18 -1.74 2.44 7.37
N VAL A 19 -2.01 3.25 6.34
CA VAL A 19 -1.42 4.59 6.17
C VAL A 19 -2.43 5.56 5.56
N LEU A 20 -2.17 6.84 5.77
CA LEU A 20 -2.81 7.95 5.06
C LEU A 20 -1.90 8.45 3.93
N SER A 21 -2.49 9.11 2.92
CA SER A 21 -1.78 9.58 1.73
C SER A 21 -0.71 10.61 2.05
N SER A 22 -0.91 11.45 3.07
CA SER A 22 0.12 12.39 3.55
C SER A 22 1.38 11.69 4.02
N GLN A 23 1.26 10.55 4.72
CA GLN A 23 2.41 9.81 5.24
C GLN A 23 3.31 9.27 4.12
N LEU A 24 2.72 8.92 2.97
CA LEU A 24 3.48 8.49 1.80
C LEU A 24 4.10 9.68 1.06
N ARG A 25 3.40 10.81 0.95
CA ARG A 25 3.93 12.05 0.36
C ARG A 25 5.12 12.62 1.15
N GLU A 26 5.07 12.53 2.47
CA GLU A 26 6.17 12.92 3.37
C GLU A 26 7.27 11.84 3.47
N GLY A 27 6.97 10.62 3.03
CA GLY A 27 7.89 9.51 3.02
C GLY A 27 9.01 9.67 1.99
N LYS A 28 10.02 8.82 2.10
CA LYS A 28 11.16 8.78 1.17
C LYS A 28 11.23 7.42 0.49
N GLU A 29 11.33 7.44 -0.84
CA GLU A 29 11.66 6.23 -1.59
C GLU A 29 13.10 5.80 -1.26
N CYS A 30 13.30 4.50 -1.09
CA CYS A 30 14.59 3.87 -0.87
C CYS A 30 14.67 2.62 -1.74
N GLN A 31 15.84 2.37 -2.32
CA GLN A 31 16.09 1.14 -3.06
C GLN A 31 16.66 0.08 -2.12
N THR A 32 16.06 -1.10 -2.12
CA THR A 32 16.65 -2.25 -1.43
C THR A 32 17.86 -2.78 -2.20
N ALA A 33 18.75 -3.51 -1.52
CA ALA A 33 19.85 -4.23 -2.18
C ALA A 33 19.36 -5.22 -3.26
N SER A 34 18.07 -5.57 -3.25
CA SER A 34 17.43 -6.43 -4.26
C SER A 34 16.85 -5.68 -5.46
N GLY A 35 17.02 -4.36 -5.54
CA GLY A 35 16.49 -3.50 -6.62
C GLY A 35 15.00 -3.21 -6.54
N LYS A 36 14.32 -3.63 -5.46
CA LYS A 36 12.91 -3.31 -5.21
C LYS A 36 12.81 -1.94 -4.55
N SER A 37 11.90 -1.10 -5.05
CA SER A 37 11.51 0.16 -4.40
C SER A 37 10.73 -0.12 -3.13
N GLU A 38 11.21 0.46 -2.02
CA GLU A 38 10.52 0.53 -0.74
C GLU A 38 10.32 1.98 -0.35
N TYR A 39 9.36 2.24 0.51
CA TYR A 39 9.11 3.57 1.07
C TYR A 39 9.43 3.57 2.55
N VAL A 40 10.12 4.61 3.01
CA VAL A 40 10.36 4.88 4.43
C VAL A 40 9.38 5.96 4.87
N ILE A 41 8.46 5.61 5.76
CA ILE A 41 7.46 6.51 6.32
C ILE A 41 7.71 6.75 7.81
N ARG A 42 7.16 7.84 8.33
CA ARG A 42 7.15 8.12 9.78
C ARG A 42 5.94 7.47 10.43
N ARG A 43 6.16 6.75 11.54
CA ARG A 43 5.06 6.20 12.35
C ARG A 43 4.37 7.33 13.12
N LEU A 44 3.04 7.38 13.05
CA LEU A 44 2.21 8.28 13.86
C LEU A 44 1.76 7.57 15.13
N GLY A 45 1.70 8.29 16.26
CA GLY A 45 1.21 7.78 17.55
C GLY A 45 2.13 8.09 18.74
N PRO A 46 1.69 7.81 19.98
CA PRO A 46 2.50 8.02 21.18
C PRO A 46 3.71 7.08 21.18
N GLY A 47 4.92 7.64 21.16
CA GLY A 47 6.17 6.89 21.14
C GLY A 47 7.30 7.65 20.45
N GLU A 48 8.50 7.08 20.51
CA GLU A 48 9.66 7.57 19.76
C GLU A 48 9.34 7.60 18.26
N GLN A 49 9.72 8.69 17.60
CA GLN A 49 9.49 8.90 16.17
C GLN A 49 10.33 7.94 15.34
N ARG A 50 9.81 6.74 15.12
CA ARG A 50 10.49 5.68 14.38
C ARG A 50 10.03 5.66 12.93
N SER A 51 11.01 5.56 12.05
CA SER A 51 10.81 5.28 10.64
C SER A 51 10.37 3.82 10.44
N LEU A 52 9.53 3.59 9.44
CA LEU A 52 9.05 2.27 9.05
C LEU A 52 9.24 2.09 7.55
N GLN A 53 9.92 1.01 7.16
CA GLN A 53 10.00 0.58 5.78
C GLN A 53 8.71 -0.16 5.40
N VAL A 54 8.10 0.24 4.29
CA VAL A 54 6.88 -0.34 3.76
C VAL A 54 7.02 -0.60 2.26
N SER A 55 6.53 -1.76 1.82
CA SER A 55 6.42 -2.14 0.41
C SER A 55 4.98 -2.43 -0.01
N VAL A 56 4.10 -2.67 0.96
CA VAL A 56 2.65 -2.88 0.77
C VAL A 56 1.92 -2.05 1.82
N VAL A 57 0.87 -1.37 1.41
CA VAL A 57 0.08 -0.49 2.26
C VAL A 57 -1.41 -0.84 2.19
N TRP A 58 -2.12 -0.53 3.26
CA TRP A 58 -3.59 -0.49 3.30
C TRP A 58 -4.01 0.97 3.38
N MET A 59 -4.65 1.44 2.33
CA MET A 59 -5.26 2.77 2.27
C MET A 59 -6.76 2.64 2.01
N GLN A 60 -7.50 3.67 2.40
CA GLN A 60 -8.95 3.75 2.22
C GLN A 60 -9.34 5.20 1.94
N GLY A 61 -10.36 5.39 1.12
CA GLY A 61 -10.91 6.70 0.84
C GLY A 61 -12.15 6.63 -0.05
N THR A 62 -12.62 7.80 -0.47
CA THR A 62 -13.75 7.98 -1.40
C THR A 62 -13.21 8.02 -2.83
N VAL A 63 -13.80 7.25 -3.73
CA VAL A 63 -13.47 7.33 -5.16
C VAL A 63 -13.98 8.66 -5.72
N LEU A 64 -13.11 9.41 -6.38
CA LEU A 64 -13.45 10.67 -7.05
C LEU A 64 -13.65 10.50 -8.55
N GLU A 65 -12.80 9.70 -9.19
CA GLU A 65 -12.78 9.53 -10.64
C GLU A 65 -12.30 8.13 -11.02
N VAL A 66 -12.92 7.53 -12.04
CA VAL A 66 -12.51 6.25 -12.61
C VAL A 66 -12.16 6.46 -14.08
N GLN A 67 -10.91 6.20 -14.44
CA GLN A 67 -10.44 6.21 -15.83
C GLN A 67 -10.23 4.76 -16.25
N SER A 68 -11.34 4.12 -16.62
CA SER A 68 -11.39 2.67 -16.87
C SER A 68 -10.54 2.25 -18.08
N ASP A 69 -10.40 3.13 -19.07
CA ASP A 69 -9.53 2.99 -20.24
C ASP A 69 -8.05 3.02 -19.85
N GLN A 70 -7.69 3.88 -18.90
CA GLN A 70 -6.34 4.00 -18.36
C GLN A 70 -6.04 3.02 -17.23
N ASN A 71 -7.02 2.22 -16.82
CA ASN A 71 -6.90 1.27 -15.72
C ASN A 71 -6.47 1.95 -14.41
N THR A 72 -7.00 3.16 -14.16
CA THR A 72 -6.66 4.00 -13.00
C THR A 72 -7.91 4.54 -12.30
N VAL A 73 -7.76 4.83 -11.01
CA VAL A 73 -8.78 5.46 -10.16
C VAL A 73 -8.12 6.51 -9.27
N LEU A 74 -8.80 7.64 -9.09
CA LEU A 74 -8.42 8.67 -8.14
C LEU A 74 -9.25 8.52 -6.86
N ILE A 75 -8.59 8.47 -5.71
CA ILE A 75 -9.21 8.29 -4.40
C ILE A 75 -8.79 9.43 -3.48
N LEU A 76 -9.73 9.95 -2.68
CA LEU A 76 -9.52 10.94 -1.65
C LEU A 76 -9.62 10.29 -0.26
N ASP A 77 -8.57 10.41 0.54
CA ASP A 77 -8.64 10.13 1.98
C ASP A 77 -8.71 11.44 2.79
N GLU A 78 -8.71 11.31 4.12
CA GLU A 78 -8.79 12.45 5.05
C GLU A 78 -7.63 13.44 4.93
N THR A 79 -6.53 13.05 4.27
CA THR A 79 -5.31 13.84 4.15
C THR A 79 -4.99 14.26 2.72
N GLY A 80 -5.77 13.82 1.73
CA GLY A 80 -5.63 14.21 0.33
C GLY A 80 -5.77 13.05 -0.65
N ASN A 81 -5.38 13.30 -1.90
CA ASN A 81 -5.66 12.39 -3.00
C ASN A 81 -4.50 11.42 -3.24
N PHE A 82 -4.82 10.24 -3.74
CA PHE A 82 -3.87 9.28 -4.30
C PHE A 82 -4.48 8.53 -5.48
N ALA A 83 -3.63 8.18 -6.45
CA ALA A 83 -4.02 7.41 -7.63
C ALA A 83 -3.67 5.93 -7.45
N VAL A 84 -4.55 5.06 -7.92
CA VAL A 84 -4.30 3.61 -7.98
C VAL A 84 -4.40 3.17 -9.42
N SER A 85 -3.39 2.45 -9.89
CA SER A 85 -3.35 1.82 -11.22
C SER A 85 -3.51 0.31 -11.11
N GLY A 86 -3.94 -0.34 -12.20
CA GLY A 86 -4.11 -1.80 -12.22
C GLY A 86 -5.45 -2.30 -11.69
N ILE A 87 -6.46 -1.43 -11.58
CA ILE A 87 -7.78 -1.76 -11.00
C ILE A 87 -8.51 -2.89 -11.71
N ASN A 88 -8.27 -3.11 -13.00
CA ASN A 88 -8.87 -4.18 -13.80
C ASN A 88 -8.29 -5.58 -13.48
N ASN A 89 -7.17 -5.64 -12.75
CA ASN A 89 -6.47 -6.87 -12.40
C ASN A 89 -6.79 -7.37 -10.97
N VAL A 90 -7.66 -6.67 -10.24
CA VAL A 90 -8.03 -7.04 -8.87
C VAL A 90 -9.21 -8.03 -8.87
N PRO A 91 -9.38 -8.84 -7.79
CA PRO A 91 -10.55 -9.70 -7.64
C PRO A 91 -11.86 -8.91 -7.74
N LYS A 92 -12.82 -9.41 -8.53
CA LYS A 92 -14.10 -8.75 -8.78
C LYS A 92 -15.11 -9.08 -7.68
N GLY A 93 -15.26 -8.17 -6.73
CA GLY A 93 -16.27 -8.22 -5.68
C GLY A 93 -17.58 -7.52 -6.07
N LYS A 94 -18.35 -7.09 -5.07
CA LYS A 94 -19.48 -6.19 -5.29
C LYS A 94 -18.98 -4.86 -5.89
N PRO A 95 -19.67 -4.28 -6.88
CA PRO A 95 -19.36 -2.93 -7.34
C PRO A 95 -19.34 -1.95 -6.16
N CYS A 96 -18.24 -1.19 -6.01
CA CYS A 96 -18.05 -0.23 -4.92
C CYS A 96 -18.62 1.16 -5.24
N LEU A 97 -19.09 1.36 -6.47
CA LEU A 97 -19.83 2.54 -6.91
C LEU A 97 -21.21 2.06 -7.36
N SER A 98 -22.25 2.83 -7.01
CA SER A 98 -23.55 2.64 -7.65
C SER A 98 -23.46 3.11 -9.11
N PRO A 99 -24.31 2.56 -10.00
CA PRO A 99 -24.71 3.29 -11.20
C PRO A 99 -25.26 4.68 -10.85
#